data_AF-A0A7Z2PP61-F1
#
_entry.id   AF-A0A7Z2PP61-F1
#
_cell.length_a   1.000
_cell.length_b   1.000
_cell.length_c   1.000
_cell.angle_alpha   90.00
_cell.angle_beta   90.00
_cell.angle_gamma   90.00
#
_symmetry.space_group_name_H-M   'P 1'
#
loop_
_entity.id
_entity.type
_entity.pdbx_description
1 polymer ?
#
loop_
_entity_poly.entity_id
_entity_poly.type
_entity_poly.pdbx_seq_one_letter_code
_entity_poly.pdbx_strand_id
1 'polypeptide(L)'
;MAELPLNDPRWTPMHVSIEKRKRRTGDLGLALLDTERLAASDKVRTMRRNRRTGEAKPVEASDWKDYFIGHVSPTSVIIYRQTDPDRHKTDEYGNLVAEPLVDWLFYEWQPDIDGLNSADAGRRPEKRKASGGAPRKFTAQQQQWLQNKYGRGLKAEPRLAKHEGAVEYVRGLAKTKYDIDAGRNTLLEHIIRPVLRAAKNNQ
;
A
#
# COMPACT_ATOMS: atom_id res chain seq x y z
N MET A 1 22.86 -18.91 -15.54
CA MET A 1 21.65 -18.16 -15.94
C MET A 1 22.06 -17.25 -17.09
N ALA A 2 21.32 -17.22 -18.20
CA ALA A 2 21.66 -16.34 -19.33
C ALA A 2 21.58 -14.87 -18.88
N GLU A 3 22.60 -14.07 -19.19
CA GLU A 3 22.59 -12.63 -18.93
C GLU A 3 21.42 -11.99 -19.71
N LEU A 4 20.49 -11.36 -18.99
CA LEU A 4 19.41 -10.62 -19.63
C LEU A 4 19.95 -9.33 -20.24
N PRO A 5 19.60 -9.02 -21.50
CA PRO A 5 19.93 -7.73 -22.07
C PRO A 5 19.21 -6.61 -21.31
N LEU A 6 19.97 -5.83 -20.54
CA LEU A 6 19.45 -4.70 -19.74
C LEU A 6 18.95 -3.51 -20.60
N ASN A 7 19.22 -3.54 -21.90
CA ASN A 7 18.74 -2.56 -22.88
C ASN A 7 17.51 -3.04 -23.65
N ASP A 8 16.93 -4.19 -23.31
CA ASP A 8 15.78 -4.74 -24.01
C ASP A 8 14.50 -3.89 -23.76
N PRO A 9 13.71 -3.57 -24.80
CA PRO A 9 12.54 -2.70 -24.66
C PRO A 9 11.42 -3.31 -23.82
N ARG A 10 11.49 -4.60 -23.47
CA ARG A 10 10.51 -5.27 -22.62
C ARG A 10 10.70 -4.97 -21.13
N TRP A 11 11.75 -4.26 -20.74
CA TRP A 11 11.86 -3.64 -19.42
C TRP A 11 10.83 -2.53 -19.27
N THR A 12 9.85 -2.73 -18.40
CA THR A 12 8.77 -1.77 -18.15
C THR A 12 9.06 -0.95 -16.90
N PRO A 13 9.03 0.39 -16.97
CA PRO A 13 9.19 1.22 -15.78
C PRO A 13 8.14 0.88 -14.72
N MET A 14 8.56 0.74 -13.46
CA MET A 14 7.66 0.33 -12.37
C MET A 14 6.44 1.24 -12.20
N HIS A 15 6.57 2.55 -12.43
CA HIS A 15 5.42 3.48 -12.37
C HIS A 15 4.31 3.10 -13.38
N VAL A 16 4.69 2.61 -14.57
CA VAL A 16 3.73 2.14 -15.59
C VAL A 16 3.03 0.89 -15.10
N SER A 17 3.77 -0.07 -14.53
CA SER A 17 3.18 -1.29 -13.98
C SER A 17 2.24 -1.01 -12.80
N ILE A 18 2.61 -0.09 -11.91
CA ILE A 18 1.78 0.35 -10.78
C ILE A 18 0.49 0.99 -11.29
N GLU A 19 0.54 1.88 -12.28
CA GLU A 19 -0.67 2.47 -12.87
C GLU A 19 -1.56 1.41 -13.54
N LYS A 20 -0.98 0.41 -14.24
CA LYS A 20 -1.76 -0.72 -14.77
C LYS A 20 -2.45 -1.51 -13.64
N ARG A 21 -1.73 -1.81 -12.55
CA ARG A 21 -2.28 -2.53 -11.38
C ARG A 21 -3.37 -1.71 -10.68
N LYS A 22 -3.16 -0.41 -10.48
CA LYS A 22 -4.12 0.53 -9.91
C LYS A 22 -5.41 0.59 -10.71
N ARG A 23 -5.34 0.60 -12.06
CA ARG A 23 -6.53 0.52 -12.91
C ARG A 23 -7.31 -0.78 -12.72
N ARG A 24 -6.62 -1.89 -12.43
CA ARG A 24 -7.23 -3.20 -12.17
C ARG A 24 -7.81 -3.32 -10.75
N THR A 25 -7.14 -2.78 -9.74
CA THR A 25 -7.56 -2.88 -8.33
C THR A 25 -8.49 -1.76 -7.90
N GLY A 26 -8.48 -0.61 -8.59
CA GLY A 26 -9.13 0.62 -8.16
C GLY A 26 -8.45 1.32 -6.98
N ASP A 27 -7.30 0.80 -6.51
CA ASP A 27 -6.65 1.23 -5.28
C ASP A 27 -5.13 1.32 -5.48
N LEU A 28 -4.57 2.51 -5.23
CA LEU A 28 -3.14 2.78 -5.37
C LEU A 28 -2.31 2.10 -4.28
N GLY A 29 -2.79 2.03 -3.04
CA GLY A 29 -2.07 1.37 -1.95
C GLY A 29 -1.93 -0.13 -2.20
N LEU A 30 -3.00 -0.78 -2.68
CA LEU A 30 -2.93 -2.18 -3.10
C LEU A 30 -2.01 -2.38 -4.31
N ALA A 31 -2.02 -1.46 -5.28
CA ALA A 31 -1.14 -1.55 -6.43
C ALA A 31 0.35 -1.44 -6.06
N LEU A 32 0.68 -0.60 -5.08
CA LEU A 32 2.04 -0.48 -4.53
C LEU A 32 2.45 -1.76 -3.79
N LEU A 33 1.62 -2.26 -2.87
CA LEU A 33 1.89 -3.50 -2.14
C LEU A 33 2.03 -4.72 -3.06
N ASP A 34 1.20 -4.83 -4.09
CA ASP A 34 1.31 -5.90 -5.08
C ASP A 34 2.63 -5.81 -5.86
N THR A 35 3.08 -4.59 -6.16
CA THR A 35 4.36 -4.36 -6.86
C THR A 35 5.54 -4.70 -5.96
N GLU A 36 5.53 -4.27 -4.70
CA GLU A 36 6.56 -4.63 -3.72
C GLU A 36 6.67 -6.14 -3.54
N ARG A 37 5.52 -6.84 -3.40
CA ARG A 37 5.50 -8.29 -3.26
C ARG A 37 6.02 -9.02 -4.48
N LEU A 38 5.72 -8.52 -5.68
CA LEU A 38 6.22 -9.10 -6.92
C LEU A 38 7.72 -8.87 -7.08
N ALA A 39 8.20 -7.66 -6.78
CA ALA A 39 9.61 -7.32 -6.86
C ALA A 39 10.46 -8.08 -5.82
N ALA A 40 9.93 -8.26 -4.61
CA ALA A 40 10.54 -9.08 -3.56
C ALA A 40 10.37 -10.59 -3.77
N SER A 41 9.70 -11.01 -4.85
CA SER A 41 9.58 -12.41 -5.22
C SER A 41 10.57 -12.75 -6.34
N ASP A 42 11.13 -13.95 -6.33
CA ASP A 42 11.96 -14.45 -7.43
C ASP A 42 11.16 -14.71 -8.73
N LYS A 43 9.90 -14.27 -8.81
CA LYS A 43 9.00 -14.51 -9.93
C LYS A 43 9.07 -13.44 -11.01
N VAL A 44 9.49 -12.23 -10.66
CA VAL A 44 9.60 -11.10 -11.59
C VAL A 44 10.99 -10.52 -11.49
N ARG A 45 11.72 -10.56 -12.60
CA ARG A 45 13.05 -9.96 -12.66
C ARG A 45 12.93 -8.45 -12.65
N THR A 46 13.82 -7.81 -11.91
CA THR A 46 13.85 -6.35 -11.77
C THR A 46 15.23 -5.81 -12.10
N MET A 47 15.28 -4.56 -12.54
CA MET A 47 16.53 -3.83 -12.76
C MET A 47 16.37 -2.37 -12.35
N ARG A 48 17.50 -1.73 -12.10
CA ARG A 48 17.59 -0.29 -11.90
C ARG A 48 18.50 0.34 -12.95
N ARG A 49 18.17 1.56 -13.35
CA ARG A 49 18.98 2.37 -14.27
C ARG A 49 19.25 3.74 -13.69
N ASN A 50 20.52 4.14 -13.65
CA ASN A 50 20.90 5.45 -13.18
C ASN A 50 20.48 6.51 -14.20
N ARG A 51 19.75 7.53 -13.76
CA ARG A 51 19.24 8.62 -14.59
C ARG A 51 20.36 9.47 -15.20
N ARG A 52 21.45 9.64 -14.48
CA ARG A 52 22.57 10.51 -14.86
C ARG A 52 23.60 9.77 -15.71
N THR A 53 23.99 8.57 -15.30
CA THR A 53 25.06 7.82 -15.97
C THR A 53 24.55 6.82 -17.00
N GLY A 54 23.24 6.50 -16.98
CA GLY A 54 22.65 5.47 -17.84
C GLY A 54 22.98 4.04 -17.42
N GLU A 55 23.81 3.85 -16.40
CA GLU A 55 24.24 2.55 -15.86
C GLU A 55 23.03 1.70 -15.46
N ALA A 56 22.94 0.49 -16.00
CA ALA A 56 21.87 -0.45 -15.69
C ALA A 56 22.42 -1.64 -14.90
N LYS A 57 21.69 -2.06 -13.86
CA LYS A 57 22.03 -3.23 -13.03
C LYS A 57 20.78 -4.04 -12.71
N PRO A 58 20.88 -5.38 -12.69
CA PRO A 58 19.84 -6.20 -12.08
C PRO A 58 19.68 -5.82 -10.60
N VAL A 59 18.48 -6.01 -10.08
CA VAL A 59 18.16 -5.89 -8.65
C VAL A 59 17.65 -7.25 -8.20
N GLU A 60 18.32 -7.84 -7.22
CA GLU A 60 17.97 -9.17 -6.72
C GLU A 60 16.72 -9.08 -5.85
N ALA A 61 15.91 -10.15 -5.82
CA ALA A 61 14.69 -10.19 -5.00
C ALA A 61 14.99 -9.95 -3.51
N SER A 62 16.15 -10.40 -3.03
CA SER A 62 16.60 -10.17 -1.66
C SER A 62 16.81 -8.70 -1.33
N ASP A 63 17.23 -7.89 -2.30
CA ASP A 63 17.51 -6.47 -2.10
C ASP A 63 16.22 -5.70 -1.81
N TRP A 64 15.08 -6.16 -2.34
CA TRP A 64 13.76 -5.57 -2.12
C TRP A 64 13.24 -5.65 -0.70
N LYS A 65 13.82 -6.50 0.15
CA LYS A 65 13.50 -6.53 1.58
C LYS A 65 13.87 -5.22 2.29
N ASP A 66 14.86 -4.53 1.74
CA ASP A 66 15.37 -3.26 2.26
C ASP A 66 14.81 -2.07 1.48
N TYR A 67 13.74 -2.24 0.68
CA TYR A 67 13.16 -1.17 -0.13
C TYR A 67 11.66 -1.02 0.12
N PHE A 68 11.19 0.23 0.09
CA PHE A 68 9.77 0.60 0.09
C PHE A 68 9.45 1.45 -1.13
N ILE A 69 8.33 1.18 -1.80
CA ILE A 69 7.90 1.89 -3.00
C ILE A 69 6.85 2.93 -2.62
N GLY A 70 7.24 4.19 -2.67
CA GLY A 70 6.32 5.32 -2.60
C GLY A 70 5.86 5.79 -3.97
N HIS A 71 4.64 6.30 -4.02
CA HIS A 71 4.10 6.96 -5.20
C HIS A 71 4.12 8.47 -5.01
N VAL A 72 4.76 9.21 -5.92
CA VAL A 72 4.87 10.67 -5.84
C VAL A 72 3.98 11.36 -6.87
N SER A 73 3.91 10.82 -8.09
CA SER A 73 3.04 11.35 -9.13
C SER A 73 2.63 10.23 -10.10
N PRO A 74 1.61 10.45 -10.95
CA PRO A 74 1.21 9.48 -11.97
C PRO A 74 2.33 9.05 -12.93
N THR A 75 3.44 9.79 -12.96
CA THR A 75 4.61 9.56 -13.83
C THR A 75 5.87 9.20 -13.06
N SER A 76 5.81 9.12 -11.72
CA SER A 76 6.99 8.94 -10.88
C SER A 76 6.68 8.15 -9.61
N VAL A 77 7.50 7.13 -9.40
CA VAL A 77 7.59 6.39 -8.14
C VAL A 77 8.93 6.70 -7.50
N ILE A 78 8.94 6.87 -6.19
CA ILE A 78 10.16 6.99 -5.41
C ILE A 78 10.36 5.68 -4.67
N ILE A 79 11.54 5.11 -4.80
CA ILE A 79 11.93 3.94 -4.03
C ILE A 79 12.83 4.41 -2.92
N TYR A 80 12.41 4.11 -1.70
CA TYR A 80 13.12 4.42 -0.47
C TYR A 80 13.89 3.18 -0.05
N ARG A 81 15.14 3.35 0.39
CA ARG A 81 15.81 2.28 1.12
C ARG A 81 15.31 2.30 2.57
N GLN A 82 14.77 1.19 3.04
CA GLN A 82 14.73 0.88 4.46
C GLN A 82 16.16 0.66 4.90
N THR A 83 16.78 1.72 5.37
CA THR A 83 18.11 1.61 5.96
C THR A 83 17.96 1.03 7.35
N ASP A 84 18.94 0.21 7.71
CA ASP A 84 19.13 -0.43 9.02
C ASP A 84 18.62 0.44 10.18
N PRO A 85 17.66 -0.02 11.01
CA PRO A 85 17.07 0.78 12.09
C PRO A 85 18.12 1.36 13.06
N ASP A 86 19.28 0.71 13.17
CA ASP A 86 20.39 1.14 14.03
C ASP A 86 21.23 2.29 13.44
N ARG A 87 20.99 2.70 12.19
CA ARG A 87 21.76 3.73 11.46
C ARG A 87 20.98 5.01 11.18
N HIS A 88 19.82 5.25 11.79
CA HIS A 88 18.94 6.34 11.35
C HIS A 88 18.59 7.43 12.36
N LYS A 89 18.61 8.66 11.82
CA LYS A 89 17.98 9.84 12.40
C LYS A 89 16.47 9.67 12.24
N THR A 90 15.75 9.69 13.35
CA THR A 90 14.32 9.93 13.32
C THR A 90 14.06 11.40 13.02
N ASP A 91 12.95 11.71 12.35
CA ASP A 91 12.45 13.09 12.31
C ASP A 91 12.03 13.53 13.74
N GLU A 92 11.61 14.79 13.88
CA GLU A 92 11.14 15.35 15.16
C GLU A 92 9.93 14.62 15.76
N TYR A 93 9.30 13.71 15.00
CA TYR A 93 8.13 12.92 15.39
C TYR A 93 8.46 11.43 15.62
N GLY A 94 9.73 11.02 15.51
CA GLY A 94 10.13 9.62 15.68
C GLY A 94 9.98 8.75 14.43
N ASN A 95 9.67 9.32 13.26
CA ASN A 95 9.57 8.56 12.02
C ASN A 95 10.96 8.34 11.42
N LEU A 96 11.19 7.16 10.85
CA LEU A 96 12.40 6.87 10.07
C LEU A 96 12.46 7.81 8.86
N VAL A 97 13.53 8.60 8.76
CA VAL A 97 13.82 9.41 7.57
C VAL A 97 14.38 8.47 6.50
N ALA A 98 13.50 7.97 5.63
CA ALA A 98 13.92 7.07 4.55
C ALA A 98 14.61 7.87 3.43
N GLU A 99 15.79 7.40 2.99
CA GLU A 99 16.54 8.07 1.91
C GLU A 99 15.99 7.67 0.53
N PRO A 100 15.49 8.63 -0.26
CA PRO A 100 14.95 8.35 -1.59
C PRO A 100 16.07 8.12 -2.62
N LEU A 101 15.96 7.08 -3.43
CA LEU A 101 16.87 6.80 -4.53
C LEU A 101 16.53 7.61 -5.79
N VAL A 102 16.58 8.94 -5.69
CA VAL A 102 16.12 9.89 -6.73
C VAL A 102 16.86 9.79 -8.08
N ASP A 103 18.09 9.27 -8.06
CA ASP A 103 18.92 9.10 -9.26
C ASP A 103 18.67 7.76 -9.98
N TRP A 104 17.82 6.88 -9.45
CA TRP A 104 17.59 5.56 -10.01
C TRP A 104 16.14 5.39 -10.49
N LEU A 105 15.99 4.89 -11.71
CA LEU A 105 14.72 4.41 -12.24
C LEU A 105 14.67 2.89 -12.12
N PHE A 106 13.51 2.36 -11.76
CA PHE A 106 13.32 0.94 -11.55
C PHE A 106 12.35 0.36 -12.58
N TYR A 107 12.65 -0.86 -13.00
CA TYR A 107 11.95 -1.56 -14.07
C TYR A 107 11.65 -3.00 -13.65
N GLU A 108 10.55 -3.52 -14.17
CA GLU A 108 10.16 -4.93 -14.10
C GLU A 108 10.23 -5.55 -15.49
N TRP A 109 10.57 -6.83 -15.57
CA TRP A 109 10.60 -7.57 -16.81
C TRP A 109 9.18 -7.98 -17.25
N GLN A 110 8.66 -7.34 -18.31
CA GLN A 110 7.28 -7.55 -18.75
C GLN A 110 6.94 -9.01 -19.09
N PRO A 111 7.82 -9.82 -19.72
CA PRO A 111 7.52 -11.23 -19.99
C PRO A 111 7.26 -12.08 -18.75
N ASP A 112 7.91 -11.77 -17.61
CA ASP A 112 7.62 -12.48 -16.35
C ASP A 112 6.22 -12.14 -15.87
N ILE A 113 5.84 -10.86 -15.95
CA ILE A 113 4.50 -10.39 -15.62
C ILE A 113 3.44 -11.03 -16.53
N ASP A 114 3.71 -11.11 -17.83
CA ASP A 114 2.81 -11.72 -18.82
C ASP A 114 2.64 -13.22 -18.56
N GLY A 115 3.72 -13.91 -18.18
CA GLY A 115 3.68 -15.31 -17.78
C GLY A 115 2.80 -15.55 -16.55
N LEU A 116 2.90 -14.69 -15.54
CA LEU A 116 2.04 -14.75 -14.35
C LEU A 116 0.57 -14.52 -14.69
N ASN A 117 0.27 -13.52 -15.51
CA ASN A 117 -1.11 -13.24 -15.94
C ASN A 117 -1.68 -14.36 -16.83
N SER A 118 -0.85 -15.01 -17.65
CA SER A 118 -1.26 -16.11 -18.53
C SER A 118 -1.51 -17.41 -17.77
N ALA A 119 -0.71 -17.68 -16.72
CA ALA A 119 -0.93 -18.81 -15.82
C ALA A 119 -2.24 -18.66 -15.02
N ASP A 120 -2.61 -17.43 -14.67
CA ASP A 120 -3.90 -17.13 -14.03
C ASP A 120 -5.08 -17.16 -15.04
N ALA A 121 -4.84 -16.93 -16.34
CA ALA A 121 -5.88 -16.98 -17.38
C ALA A 121 -6.38 -18.41 -17.70
N GLY A 122 -5.58 -19.44 -17.41
CA GLY A 122 -5.95 -20.85 -17.56
C GLY A 122 -6.73 -21.44 -16.39
N ARG A 123 -6.78 -20.75 -15.24
CA ARG A 123 -7.70 -21.11 -14.16
C ARG A 123 -9.08 -20.64 -14.58
N ARG A 124 -9.87 -21.54 -15.19
CA ARG A 124 -11.34 -21.47 -15.15
C ARG A 124 -11.71 -20.94 -13.76
N PRO A 125 -12.59 -19.93 -13.64
CA PRO A 125 -13.01 -19.47 -12.34
C PRO A 125 -13.60 -20.70 -11.65
N GLU A 126 -12.80 -21.30 -10.78
CA GLU A 126 -13.26 -22.33 -9.89
C GLU A 126 -14.44 -21.65 -9.22
N LYS A 127 -15.64 -22.20 -9.42
CA LYS A 127 -16.85 -21.73 -8.74
C LYS A 127 -16.44 -21.68 -7.28
N ARG A 128 -16.09 -20.49 -6.80
CA ARG A 128 -15.73 -20.27 -5.41
C ARG A 128 -16.96 -20.76 -4.69
N LYS A 129 -16.83 -21.89 -3.99
CA LYS A 129 -17.83 -22.28 -3.01
C LYS A 129 -18.01 -21.02 -2.17
N ALA A 130 -19.23 -20.50 -2.17
CA ALA A 130 -19.59 -19.30 -1.42
C ALA A 130 -19.48 -19.64 0.06
N SER A 131 -18.26 -19.65 0.58
CA SER A 131 -17.92 -19.83 1.97
C SER A 131 -17.15 -18.58 2.38
N GLY A 132 -17.89 -17.56 2.79
CA GLY A 132 -17.37 -16.27 3.22
C GLY A 132 -18.23 -15.14 2.66
N GLY A 133 -19.32 -14.83 3.36
CA GLY A 133 -20.21 -13.73 3.01
C GLY A 133 -19.44 -12.42 2.79
N ALA A 134 -20.00 -11.55 1.95
CA ALA A 134 -19.47 -10.22 1.71
C ALA A 134 -19.02 -9.58 3.04
N PRO A 135 -17.84 -8.93 3.09
CA PRO A 135 -17.42 -8.22 4.30
C PRO A 135 -18.57 -7.29 4.70
N ARG A 136 -19.11 -7.49 5.91
CA ARG A 136 -20.29 -6.76 6.40
C ARG A 136 -19.95 -5.28 6.41
N LYS A 137 -20.31 -4.58 5.33
CA LYS A 137 -20.16 -3.13 5.23
C LYS A 137 -21.07 -2.52 6.29
N PHE A 138 -20.55 -1.56 7.06
CA PHE A 138 -21.40 -0.81 7.98
C PHE A 138 -22.55 -0.18 7.21
N THR A 139 -23.78 -0.39 7.66
CA THR A 139 -24.92 0.35 7.14
C THR A 139 -24.77 1.84 7.46
N ALA A 140 -25.43 2.72 6.72
CA ALA A 140 -25.36 4.16 6.98
C ALA A 140 -25.73 4.51 8.44
N GLN A 141 -26.72 3.83 9.01
CA GLN A 141 -27.12 3.99 10.42
C GLN A 141 -26.00 3.56 11.39
N GLN A 142 -25.33 2.43 11.12
CA GLN A 142 -24.20 1.97 11.94
C GLN A 142 -23.03 2.95 11.88
N GLN A 143 -22.72 3.46 10.68
CA GLN A 143 -21.67 4.46 10.49
C GLN A 143 -21.97 5.73 11.27
N GLN A 144 -23.18 6.28 11.13
CA GLN A 144 -23.59 7.49 11.81
C GLN A 144 -23.57 7.33 13.34
N TRP A 145 -24.01 6.17 13.84
CA TRP A 145 -23.95 5.88 15.28
C TRP A 145 -22.50 5.83 15.80
N LEU A 146 -21.61 5.14 15.08
CA LEU A 146 -20.19 5.04 15.43
C LEU A 146 -19.50 6.40 15.35
N GLN A 147 -19.79 7.21 14.33
CA GLN A 147 -19.29 8.57 14.19
C GLN A 147 -19.74 9.46 15.36
N ASN A 148 -21.02 9.38 15.74
CA ASN A 148 -21.56 10.15 16.87
C ASN A 148 -20.92 9.74 18.21
N LYS A 149 -20.77 8.44 18.46
CA LYS A 149 -20.13 7.93 19.68
C LYS A 149 -18.65 8.25 19.73
N TYR A 150 -17.94 8.15 18.61
CA TYR A 150 -16.55 8.55 18.50
C TYR A 150 -16.38 10.06 18.70
N GLY A 151 -17.22 10.89 18.09
CA GLY A 151 -17.17 12.34 18.28
C GLY A 151 -17.42 12.77 19.73
N ARG A 152 -18.29 12.08 20.47
CA ARG A 152 -18.46 12.30 21.91
C ARG A 152 -17.23 11.84 22.72
N GLY A 153 -16.68 10.67 22.40
CA GLY A 153 -15.46 10.16 23.01
C GLY A 153 -14.28 11.10 22.80
N LEU A 154 -14.12 11.63 21.58
CA LEU A 154 -13.09 12.60 21.21
C LEU A 154 -13.19 13.91 22.00
N LYS A 155 -14.42 14.39 22.29
CA LYS A 155 -14.63 15.58 23.13
C LYS A 155 -14.27 15.33 24.60
N ALA A 156 -14.54 14.13 25.11
CA ALA A 156 -14.21 13.76 26.49
C ALA A 156 -12.71 13.43 26.67
N GLU A 157 -12.09 12.83 25.65
CA GLU A 157 -10.70 12.40 25.65
C GLU A 157 -9.99 12.84 24.36
N PRO A 158 -9.35 14.04 24.37
CA PRO A 158 -8.66 14.58 23.19
C PRO A 158 -7.54 13.67 22.67
N ARG A 159 -6.97 12.79 23.51
CA ARG A 159 -5.96 11.80 23.13
C ARG A 159 -6.44 10.82 22.05
N LEU A 160 -7.76 10.64 21.91
CA LEU A 160 -8.37 9.82 20.85
C LEU A 160 -8.19 10.43 19.46
N ALA A 161 -7.70 11.66 19.32
CA ALA A 161 -7.29 12.21 18.03
C ALA A 161 -6.11 11.45 17.41
N LYS A 162 -5.31 10.73 18.22
CA LYS A 162 -4.20 9.90 17.72
C LYS A 162 -4.76 8.68 16.98
N HIS A 163 -4.18 8.38 15.82
CA HIS A 163 -4.70 7.38 14.89
C HIS A 163 -4.87 5.98 15.50
N GLU A 164 -3.96 5.53 16.35
CA GLU A 164 -4.05 4.19 16.96
C GLU A 164 -5.14 4.11 18.03
N GLY A 165 -5.18 5.09 18.94
CA GLY A 165 -6.22 5.19 19.96
C GLY A 165 -7.63 5.34 19.36
N ALA A 166 -7.77 6.08 18.26
CA ALA A 166 -9.02 6.19 17.51
C ALA A 166 -9.49 4.83 16.95
N VAL A 167 -8.56 4.07 16.35
CA VAL A 167 -8.87 2.79 15.71
C VAL A 167 -9.28 1.76 16.75
N GLU A 168 -8.55 1.64 17.86
CA GLU A 168 -8.88 0.71 18.94
C GLU A 168 -10.23 1.02 19.57
N TYR A 169 -10.46 2.31 19.88
CA TYR A 169 -11.72 2.76 20.47
C TYR A 169 -12.92 2.46 19.57
N VAL A 170 -12.84 2.83 18.28
CA VAL A 170 -13.95 2.59 17.34
C VAL A 170 -14.12 1.10 17.03
N ARG A 171 -13.03 0.33 16.97
CA ARG A 171 -13.11 -1.14 16.80
C ARG A 171 -13.83 -1.78 17.99
N GLY A 172 -13.51 -1.36 19.21
CA GLY A 172 -14.21 -1.81 20.42
C GLY A 172 -15.72 -1.51 20.35
N LEU A 173 -16.10 -0.31 19.94
CA LEU A 173 -17.52 0.06 19.76
C LEU A 173 -18.23 -0.80 18.70
N ALA A 174 -17.58 -1.02 17.54
CA ALA A 174 -18.14 -1.81 16.45
C ALA A 174 -18.35 -3.27 16.86
N LYS A 175 -17.38 -3.86 17.55
CA LYS A 175 -17.47 -5.23 18.07
C LYS A 175 -18.55 -5.35 19.13
N THR A 176 -18.55 -4.49 20.15
CA THR A 176 -19.52 -4.56 21.26
C THR A 176 -20.96 -4.31 20.83
N LYS A 177 -21.19 -3.39 19.88
CA LYS A 177 -22.56 -3.00 19.50
C LYS A 177 -23.15 -3.81 18.35
N TYR A 178 -22.33 -4.20 17.38
CA TYR A 178 -22.79 -4.80 16.12
C TYR A 178 -22.17 -6.16 15.83
N ASP A 179 -21.28 -6.65 16.70
CA ASP A 179 -20.50 -7.87 16.47
C ASP A 179 -19.75 -7.83 15.11
N ILE A 180 -19.20 -6.66 14.79
CA ILE A 180 -18.43 -6.42 13.57
C ILE A 180 -16.96 -6.22 13.96
N ASP A 181 -16.10 -7.13 13.51
CA ASP A 181 -14.66 -6.95 13.56
C ASP A 181 -14.17 -6.25 12.28
N ALA A 182 -14.05 -4.93 12.37
CA ALA A 182 -13.70 -4.09 11.22
C ALA A 182 -12.18 -3.86 11.11
N GLY A 183 -11.70 -3.96 9.86
CA GLY A 183 -10.33 -3.64 9.49
C GLY A 183 -9.98 -2.16 9.74
N ARG A 184 -8.70 -1.89 10.00
CA ARG A 184 -8.17 -0.54 10.30
C ARG A 184 -8.57 0.49 9.23
N ASN A 185 -8.44 0.14 7.95
CA ASN A 185 -8.75 1.06 6.84
C ASN A 185 -10.25 1.40 6.78
N THR A 186 -11.13 0.41 6.97
CA THR A 186 -12.58 0.62 6.99
C THR A 186 -13.00 1.59 8.10
N LEU A 187 -12.41 1.47 9.29
CA LEU A 187 -12.69 2.36 10.41
C LEU A 187 -12.15 3.77 10.16
N LEU A 188 -10.94 3.88 9.60
CA LEU A 188 -10.33 5.17 9.27
C LEU A 188 -11.15 5.93 8.24
N GLU A 189 -11.54 5.28 7.15
CA GLU A 189 -12.20 5.92 6.02
C GLU A 189 -13.65 6.31 6.32
N HIS A 190 -14.42 5.39 6.91
CA HIS A 190 -15.86 5.59 7.04
C HIS A 190 -16.28 6.22 8.36
N ILE A 191 -15.46 6.13 9.42
CA ILE A 191 -15.85 6.59 10.76
C ILE A 191 -14.92 7.71 11.26
N ILE A 192 -13.61 7.44 11.35
CA ILE A 192 -12.67 8.30 12.09
C ILE A 192 -12.33 9.58 11.32
N ARG A 193 -11.90 9.47 10.04
CA ARG A 193 -11.53 10.65 9.23
C ARG A 193 -12.70 11.63 9.03
N PRO A 194 -13.96 11.19 8.77
CA PRO A 194 -15.09 12.11 8.69
C PRO A 194 -15.29 12.96 9.96
N VAL A 195 -15.20 12.33 11.14
CA VAL A 195 -15.38 13.02 12.42
C VAL A 195 -14.24 14.00 12.71
N LEU A 196 -12.99 13.60 12.48
CA LEU A 196 -11.83 14.48 12.68
C LEU A 196 -11.85 15.69 11.74
N ARG A 197 -12.28 15.51 10.48
CA ARG A 197 -12.48 16.62 9.52
C ARG A 197 -13.57 17.58 10.00
N ALA A 198 -14.71 17.05 10.45
CA ALA A 198 -15.80 17.88 10.98
C ALA A 198 -15.41 18.63 12.25
N ALA A 199 -14.57 18.05 13.11
CA ALA A 199 -14.07 18.70 14.32
C ALA A 199 -13.11 19.86 14.02
N LYS A 200 -12.25 19.74 13.00
CA LYS A 200 -11.34 20.81 12.56
C LYS A 200 -12.04 22.00 11.89
N ASN A 201 -13.17 21.76 11.24
CA ASN A 201 -13.91 22.83 10.55
C ASN A 201 -14.81 23.66 11.49
N ASN A 202 -14.95 23.25 12.76
CA ASN A 202 -15.76 23.93 13.78
C ASN A 202 -14.90 24.66 14.84
N GLN A 203 -13.59 24.78 14.60
CA GLN A 203 -12.66 25.63 15.36
C GLN A 203 -12.29 26.84 14.51
#